data_AF-A0A942V3H8-F1
#
_entry.id   AF-A0A942V3H8-F1
#
_cell.length_a   1.000
_cell.length_b   1.000
_cell.length_c   1.000
_cell.angle_alpha   90.00
_cell.angle_beta   90.00
_cell.angle_gamma   90.00
#
_symmetry.space_group_name_H-M   'P 1'
#
loop_
_entity.id
_entity.type
_entity.pdbx_description
1 polymer ?
#
loop_
_entity_poly.entity_id
_entity_poly.type
_entity_poly.pdbx_seq_one_letter_code
_entity_poly.pdbx_strand_id
1 'polypeptide(L)'
;MGDYIDPFSIFALFNYQGIAHQKKINILESIKNEFTIEVETPKIFDGIPAMNIYKLCFFNPKSNAIQNEINSLWELFEIAINYAKNNTNENRQNFIEKYDTINIKGTKFKLTMGLFWIRPFNYINLDKTNIKFINYKLPNYSQNIKTLPNGKEYLNLCDNLLEDIKKIKEYDKLKNLILDKKNIILQGSAGVGKSYAAKRLAYSIIGEEDNERVKMIQFHQSYSYEDFIIGYRPAKGKEGFKLKKGVFYKFCKKVEMDENKENKYFLIIDEINRGNISKIFGELFMLIENDKRGEEYALELVYKDDEKFFVPENLYIIGLMNTADRSLAMLDYALRRRFAFYDMKPAFESEQFKEYQKNLKNSKFDNLIKKVEELNEVIKEDLGEGFCIGHSYFCNLETVEIDKLSLIIEFELIPLLKEYWFDDKEKVKKWEDELENSIK
;
A
#
# COMPACT_ATOMS: atom_id res chain seq x y z
N MET A 1 -38.16 -31.11 11.06
CA MET A 1 -36.72 -30.78 10.91
C MET A 1 -36.04 -31.01 12.27
N GLY A 2 -36.24 -32.19 12.88
CA GLY A 2 -36.00 -32.38 14.32
C GLY A 2 -34.55 -32.71 14.70
N ASP A 3 -33.84 -33.50 13.91
CA ASP A 3 -32.61 -34.15 14.39
C ASP A 3 -31.36 -33.91 13.53
N TYR A 4 -31.44 -33.05 12.50
CA TYR A 4 -30.37 -32.88 11.50
C TYR A 4 -29.94 -31.41 11.41
N ILE A 5 -28.74 -31.11 11.90
CA ILE A 5 -28.16 -29.75 11.91
C ILE A 5 -26.69 -29.77 11.44
N ASP A 6 -26.36 -28.87 10.52
CA ASP A 6 -25.00 -28.60 10.06
C ASP A 6 -24.58 -27.19 10.48
N PRO A 7 -23.27 -26.89 10.56
CA PRO A 7 -22.81 -25.64 11.15
C PRO A 7 -23.18 -24.43 10.30
N PHE A 8 -23.20 -24.55 8.97
CA PHE A 8 -23.48 -23.41 8.07
C PHE A 8 -24.97 -23.08 8.04
N SER A 9 -25.84 -24.08 8.16
CA SER A 9 -27.29 -23.86 8.27
C SER A 9 -27.68 -23.07 9.52
N ILE A 10 -26.92 -23.19 10.63
CA ILE A 10 -27.14 -22.36 11.83
C ILE A 10 -26.97 -20.87 11.48
N PHE A 11 -25.91 -20.51 10.77
CA PHE A 11 -25.71 -19.13 10.31
C PHE A 11 -26.81 -18.68 9.35
N ALA A 12 -27.32 -19.57 8.50
CA ALA A 12 -28.41 -19.26 7.57
C ALA A 12 -29.72 -18.86 8.29
N LEU A 13 -29.97 -19.36 9.51
CA LEU A 13 -31.17 -19.03 10.30
C LEU A 13 -31.28 -17.54 10.63
N PHE A 14 -30.16 -16.83 10.71
CA PHE A 14 -30.12 -15.39 11.00
C PHE A 14 -29.51 -14.55 9.86
N ASN A 15 -29.08 -15.19 8.77
CA ASN A 15 -28.55 -14.54 7.55
C ASN A 15 -29.40 -14.87 6.32
N TYR A 16 -30.72 -14.64 6.37
CA TYR A 16 -31.62 -14.84 5.23
C TYR A 16 -32.28 -13.55 4.73
N GLN A 17 -32.63 -13.53 3.44
CA GLN A 17 -33.20 -12.37 2.76
C GLN A 17 -34.55 -11.98 3.38
N GLY A 18 -34.70 -10.70 3.72
CA GLY A 18 -35.92 -10.16 4.31
C GLY A 18 -36.07 -10.36 5.82
N ILE A 19 -35.05 -10.90 6.51
CA ILE A 19 -35.05 -10.87 7.99
C ILE A 19 -34.89 -9.42 8.48
N ALA A 20 -35.72 -9.00 9.42
CA ALA A 20 -35.57 -7.70 10.08
C ALA A 20 -34.32 -7.70 10.98
N HIS A 21 -33.57 -6.59 11.00
CA HIS A 21 -32.36 -6.45 11.84
C HIS A 21 -32.63 -6.76 13.31
N GLN A 22 -33.76 -6.28 13.87
CA GLN A 22 -34.12 -6.58 15.26
C GLN A 22 -34.30 -8.08 15.50
N LYS A 23 -34.92 -8.81 14.56
CA LYS A 23 -35.10 -10.26 14.69
C LYS A 23 -33.76 -10.99 14.66
N LYS A 24 -32.81 -10.52 13.83
CA LYS A 24 -31.44 -11.04 13.78
C LYS A 24 -30.71 -10.83 15.10
N ILE A 25 -30.81 -9.64 15.69
CA ILE A 25 -30.25 -9.31 17.00
C ILE A 25 -30.83 -10.25 18.06
N ASN A 26 -32.15 -10.41 18.12
CA ASN A 26 -32.79 -11.28 19.10
C ASN A 26 -32.32 -12.74 18.99
N ILE A 27 -32.16 -13.28 17.77
CA ILE A 27 -31.63 -14.65 17.58
C ILE A 27 -30.19 -14.75 18.10
N LEU A 28 -29.36 -13.76 17.79
CA LEU A 28 -27.97 -13.73 18.23
C LEU A 28 -27.85 -13.58 19.76
N GLU A 29 -28.71 -12.77 20.39
CA GLU A 29 -28.79 -12.66 21.85
C GLU A 29 -29.22 -13.98 22.50
N SER A 30 -30.19 -14.69 21.93
CA SER A 30 -30.56 -16.02 22.42
C SER A 30 -29.40 -17.02 22.32
N ILE A 31 -28.69 -17.06 21.17
CA ILE A 31 -27.50 -17.91 21.01
C ILE A 31 -26.41 -17.51 22.01
N LYS A 32 -26.16 -16.21 22.16
CA LYS A 32 -25.17 -15.68 23.11
C LYS A 32 -25.46 -16.15 24.52
N ASN A 33 -26.72 -16.06 24.97
CA ASN A 33 -27.13 -16.44 26.31
C ASN A 33 -27.08 -17.97 26.51
N GLU A 34 -27.57 -18.75 25.55
CA GLU A 34 -27.59 -20.21 25.65
C GLU A 34 -26.18 -20.82 25.72
N PHE A 35 -25.26 -20.29 24.91
CA PHE A 35 -23.87 -20.79 24.83
C PHE A 35 -22.89 -19.99 25.69
N THR A 36 -23.38 -19.07 26.53
CA THR A 36 -22.55 -18.25 27.44
C THR A 36 -21.40 -17.52 26.70
N ILE A 37 -21.68 -16.96 25.52
CA ILE A 37 -20.69 -16.26 24.70
C ILE A 37 -20.47 -14.85 25.27
N GLU A 38 -19.21 -14.47 25.53
CA GLU A 38 -18.90 -13.16 26.16
C GLU A 38 -19.01 -11.97 25.18
N VAL A 39 -18.77 -12.20 23.89
CA VAL A 39 -18.70 -11.16 22.86
C VAL A 39 -20.02 -10.40 22.73
N GLU A 40 -19.95 -9.07 22.53
CA GLU A 40 -21.13 -8.23 22.30
C GLU A 40 -21.90 -8.60 21.02
N THR A 41 -23.23 -8.49 21.08
CA THR A 41 -24.07 -8.74 19.91
C THR A 41 -23.87 -7.62 18.87
N PRO A 42 -23.58 -7.93 17.61
CA PRO A 42 -23.39 -6.93 16.57
C PRO A 42 -24.69 -6.15 16.29
N LYS A 43 -24.54 -4.84 16.01
CA LYS A 43 -25.67 -3.93 15.73
C LYS A 43 -25.81 -3.57 14.25
N ILE A 44 -24.74 -3.76 13.47
CA ILE A 44 -24.66 -3.43 12.05
C ILE A 44 -24.45 -4.73 11.27
N PHE A 45 -25.19 -4.90 10.17
CA PHE A 45 -25.17 -6.12 9.37
C PHE A 45 -24.99 -5.84 7.87
N ASP A 46 -24.58 -4.63 7.52
CA ASP A 46 -24.34 -4.24 6.14
C ASP A 46 -23.24 -5.09 5.50
N GLY A 47 -23.45 -5.46 4.24
CA GLY A 47 -22.51 -6.28 3.48
C GLY A 47 -22.46 -7.76 3.87
N ILE A 48 -23.25 -8.23 4.84
CA ILE A 48 -23.34 -9.65 5.17
C ILE A 48 -24.17 -10.38 4.10
N PRO A 49 -23.62 -11.41 3.43
CA PRO A 49 -24.37 -12.21 2.47
C PRO A 49 -25.62 -12.83 3.07
N ALA A 50 -26.72 -12.82 2.31
CA ALA A 50 -28.01 -13.33 2.77
C ALA A 50 -28.53 -14.45 1.85
N MET A 51 -28.96 -15.55 2.48
CA MET A 51 -29.53 -16.69 1.78
C MET A 51 -31.02 -16.52 1.47
N ASN A 52 -31.49 -17.20 0.42
CA ASN A 52 -32.91 -17.32 0.17
C ASN A 52 -33.59 -18.14 1.28
N ILE A 53 -34.68 -17.62 1.83
CA ILE A 53 -35.41 -18.23 2.96
C ILE A 53 -35.92 -19.66 2.69
N TYR A 54 -36.12 -20.03 1.42
CA TYR A 54 -36.56 -21.38 1.02
C TYR A 54 -35.40 -22.37 0.85
N LYS A 55 -34.15 -21.94 1.04
CA LYS A 55 -32.96 -22.73 0.72
C LYS A 55 -31.91 -22.73 1.85
N LEU A 56 -32.32 -22.55 3.11
CA LEU A 56 -31.44 -22.39 4.27
C LEU A 56 -30.51 -23.57 4.56
N CYS A 57 -30.89 -24.79 4.17
CA CYS A 57 -30.04 -25.96 4.38
C CYS A 57 -28.86 -26.04 3.39
N PHE A 58 -27.70 -26.45 3.93
CA PHE A 58 -26.50 -26.78 3.17
C PHE A 58 -26.44 -28.26 2.76
N PHE A 59 -27.13 -29.15 3.51
CA PHE A 59 -27.39 -30.53 3.09
C PHE A 59 -28.73 -30.66 2.33
N ASN A 60 -28.97 -31.81 1.70
CA ASN A 60 -30.25 -32.13 1.07
C ASN A 60 -31.16 -32.88 2.06
N PRO A 61 -32.26 -32.27 2.57
CA PRO A 61 -33.13 -32.91 3.56
C PRO A 61 -33.89 -34.14 3.05
N LYS A 62 -33.84 -34.43 1.75
CA LYS A 62 -34.45 -35.60 1.10
C LYS A 62 -33.41 -36.66 0.70
N SER A 63 -32.14 -36.47 1.06
CA SER A 63 -31.07 -37.41 0.72
C SER A 63 -31.15 -38.67 1.58
N ASN A 64 -30.79 -39.82 1.02
CA ASN A 64 -30.61 -41.04 1.83
C ASN A 64 -29.28 -41.04 2.59
N ALA A 65 -28.41 -40.06 2.34
CA ALA A 65 -27.08 -39.92 2.94
C ALA A 65 -26.95 -38.66 3.83
N ILE A 66 -28.07 -38.15 4.38
CA ILE A 66 -28.09 -36.89 5.16
C ILE A 66 -27.01 -36.85 6.24
N GLN A 67 -26.83 -37.92 7.01
CA GLN A 67 -25.84 -37.94 8.09
C GLN A 67 -24.41 -37.78 7.56
N ASN A 68 -24.09 -38.43 6.44
CA ASN A 68 -22.76 -38.33 5.81
C ASN A 68 -22.53 -36.93 5.23
N GLU A 69 -23.57 -36.32 4.66
CA GLU A 69 -23.53 -34.92 4.19
C GLU A 69 -23.26 -33.96 5.36
N ILE A 70 -23.96 -34.13 6.49
CA ILE A 70 -23.79 -33.29 7.69
C ILE A 70 -22.40 -33.45 8.30
N ASN A 71 -21.93 -34.69 8.48
CA ASN A 71 -20.59 -34.96 9.00
C ASN A 71 -19.51 -34.31 8.11
N SER A 72 -19.67 -34.39 6.79
CA SER A 72 -18.75 -33.75 5.85
C SER A 72 -18.73 -32.22 5.96
N LEU A 73 -19.87 -31.59 6.28
CA LEU A 73 -19.97 -30.15 6.49
C LEU A 73 -19.33 -29.73 7.83
N TRP A 74 -19.47 -30.52 8.89
CA TRP A 74 -18.78 -30.31 10.17
C TRP A 74 -17.26 -30.43 10.02
N GLU A 75 -16.78 -31.47 9.34
CA GLU A 75 -15.34 -31.62 9.06
C GLU A 75 -14.78 -30.43 8.27
N LEU A 76 -15.49 -29.96 7.23
CA LEU A 76 -15.06 -28.77 6.49
C LEU A 76 -15.05 -27.52 7.38
N PHE A 77 -16.04 -27.35 8.25
CA PHE A 77 -16.11 -26.21 9.16
C PHE A 77 -14.90 -26.15 10.09
N GLU A 78 -14.50 -27.28 10.68
CA GLU A 78 -13.32 -27.37 11.54
C GLU A 78 -12.02 -27.11 10.76
N ILE A 79 -11.86 -27.75 9.60
CA ILE A 79 -10.68 -27.55 8.72
C ILE A 79 -10.57 -26.09 8.30
N ALA A 80 -11.69 -25.45 7.95
CA ALA A 80 -11.70 -24.04 7.55
C ALA A 80 -11.30 -23.11 8.70
N ILE A 81 -11.79 -23.37 9.92
CA ILE A 81 -11.39 -22.60 11.10
C ILE A 81 -9.89 -22.79 11.39
N ASN A 82 -9.38 -24.02 11.28
CA ASN A 82 -7.98 -24.31 11.54
C ASN A 82 -7.06 -23.65 10.51
N TYR A 83 -7.40 -23.75 9.21
CA TYR A 83 -6.67 -23.05 8.15
C TYR A 83 -6.64 -21.53 8.36
N ALA A 84 -7.78 -20.92 8.69
CA ALA A 84 -7.86 -19.49 8.91
C ALA A 84 -7.05 -19.02 10.13
N LYS A 85 -6.91 -19.86 11.16
CA LYS A 85 -6.08 -19.58 12.34
C LYS A 85 -4.59 -19.80 12.06
N ASN A 86 -4.24 -20.87 11.37
CA ASN A 86 -2.88 -21.34 11.13
C ASN A 86 -2.68 -21.67 9.64
N ASN A 87 -2.22 -20.71 8.85
CA ASN A 87 -2.06 -20.86 7.39
C ASN A 87 -0.77 -21.63 7.02
N THR A 88 -0.73 -22.92 7.34
CA THR A 88 0.37 -23.82 6.94
C THR A 88 0.04 -24.51 5.60
N ASN A 89 1.06 -24.97 4.88
CA ASN A 89 0.87 -25.73 3.63
C ASN A 89 0.01 -26.99 3.85
N GLU A 90 0.19 -27.66 4.98
CA GLU A 90 -0.60 -28.84 5.37
C GLU A 90 -2.08 -28.48 5.57
N ASN A 91 -2.39 -27.45 6.37
CA ASN A 91 -3.77 -27.02 6.60
C ASN A 91 -4.44 -26.54 5.30
N ARG A 92 -3.67 -25.88 4.42
CA ARG A 92 -4.13 -25.47 3.10
C ARG A 92 -4.51 -26.68 2.24
N GLN A 93 -3.68 -27.72 2.24
CA GLN A 93 -3.93 -28.94 1.48
C GLN A 93 -5.16 -29.70 2.03
N ASN A 94 -5.27 -29.83 3.35
CA ASN A 94 -6.44 -30.44 4.01
C ASN A 94 -7.74 -29.71 3.64
N PHE A 95 -7.71 -28.37 3.58
CA PHE A 95 -8.86 -27.59 3.11
C PHE A 95 -9.22 -27.90 1.67
N ILE A 96 -8.25 -27.90 0.75
CA ILE A 96 -8.49 -28.15 -0.68
C ILE A 96 -9.14 -29.52 -0.86
N GLU A 97 -8.54 -30.56 -0.27
CA GLU A 97 -9.04 -31.93 -0.37
C GLU A 97 -10.46 -32.04 0.17
N LYS A 98 -10.72 -31.52 1.38
CA LYS A 98 -12.06 -31.61 1.95
C LYS A 98 -13.07 -30.82 1.14
N TYR A 99 -12.76 -29.59 0.74
CA TYR A 99 -13.65 -28.74 -0.05
C TYR A 99 -14.06 -29.39 -1.38
N ASP A 100 -13.12 -30.06 -2.06
CA ASP A 100 -13.40 -30.70 -3.35
C ASP A 100 -14.17 -32.02 -3.25
N THR A 101 -14.06 -32.74 -2.13
CA THR A 101 -14.84 -33.97 -1.89
C THR A 101 -16.32 -33.73 -1.58
N ILE A 102 -16.72 -32.51 -1.21
CA ILE A 102 -18.12 -32.20 -0.90
C ILE A 102 -18.93 -32.13 -2.19
N ASN A 103 -19.67 -33.20 -2.45
CA ASN A 103 -20.54 -33.35 -3.61
C ASN A 103 -22.03 -33.30 -3.22
N ILE A 104 -22.45 -32.19 -2.61
CA ILE A 104 -23.86 -31.95 -2.27
C ILE A 104 -24.47 -31.05 -3.37
N LYS A 105 -25.54 -31.53 -4.01
CA LYS A 105 -26.15 -30.86 -5.17
C LYS A 105 -26.58 -29.43 -4.85
N GLY A 106 -25.96 -28.46 -5.53
CA GLY A 106 -26.30 -27.04 -5.39
C GLY A 106 -25.74 -26.35 -4.13
N THR A 107 -24.84 -27.01 -3.40
CA THR A 107 -24.25 -26.48 -2.15
C THR A 107 -22.92 -25.80 -2.38
N LYS A 108 -22.17 -26.15 -3.42
CA LYS A 108 -20.77 -25.72 -3.55
C LYS A 108 -20.59 -24.18 -3.66
N PHE A 109 -21.47 -23.43 -4.34
CA PHE A 109 -21.51 -21.95 -4.23
C PHE A 109 -21.93 -21.46 -2.84
N LYS A 110 -22.90 -22.13 -2.20
CA LYS A 110 -23.34 -21.77 -0.84
C LYS A 110 -22.22 -21.95 0.17
N LEU A 111 -21.34 -22.95 0.00
CA LEU A 111 -20.18 -23.16 0.88
C LEU A 111 -19.34 -21.89 0.98
N THR A 112 -19.08 -21.19 -0.13
CA THR A 112 -18.31 -19.93 -0.10
C THR A 112 -18.97 -18.86 0.77
N MET A 113 -20.30 -18.84 0.84
CA MET A 113 -21.06 -17.97 1.74
C MET A 113 -20.92 -18.39 3.20
N GLY A 114 -21.03 -19.70 3.47
CA GLY A 114 -20.82 -20.26 4.81
C GLY A 114 -19.41 -20.02 5.35
N LEU A 115 -18.40 -20.22 4.50
CA LEU A 115 -16.99 -19.94 4.77
C LEU A 115 -16.77 -18.45 5.06
N PHE A 116 -17.38 -17.56 4.27
CA PHE A 116 -17.34 -16.13 4.53
C PHE A 116 -17.93 -15.77 5.89
N TRP A 117 -19.07 -16.35 6.29
CA TRP A 117 -19.70 -16.04 7.58
C TRP A 117 -18.82 -16.41 8.78
N ILE A 118 -18.07 -17.51 8.69
CA ILE A 118 -17.23 -17.96 9.81
C ILE A 118 -15.92 -17.18 9.91
N ARG A 119 -15.32 -16.80 8.76
CA ARG A 119 -14.02 -16.11 8.67
C ARG A 119 -14.01 -15.16 7.47
N PRO A 120 -14.66 -13.98 7.58
CA PRO A 120 -14.82 -13.05 6.46
C PRO A 120 -13.50 -12.41 5.99
N PHE A 121 -12.43 -12.52 6.78
CA PHE A 121 -11.09 -12.03 6.44
C PHE A 121 -10.18 -13.08 5.82
N ASN A 122 -10.66 -14.32 5.63
CA ASN A 122 -9.91 -15.41 5.01
C ASN A 122 -10.64 -15.99 3.79
N TYR A 123 -11.96 -15.82 3.72
CA TYR A 123 -12.79 -16.41 2.68
C TYR A 123 -13.64 -15.35 2.02
N ILE A 124 -14.01 -15.60 0.77
CA ILE A 124 -14.83 -14.71 -0.04
C ILE A 124 -16.10 -15.43 -0.45
N ASN A 125 -17.23 -14.73 -0.36
CA ASN A 125 -18.50 -15.21 -0.86
C ASN A 125 -18.58 -15.02 -2.38
N LEU A 126 -18.85 -16.10 -3.13
CA LEU A 126 -18.99 -16.08 -4.58
C LEU A 126 -20.45 -16.19 -5.02
N ASP A 127 -21.36 -15.47 -4.36
CA ASP A 127 -22.73 -15.38 -4.85
C ASP A 127 -22.84 -14.55 -6.15
N LYS A 128 -24.03 -14.56 -6.76
CA LYS A 128 -24.28 -13.86 -8.01
C LYS A 128 -23.96 -12.36 -7.95
N THR A 129 -24.14 -11.73 -6.79
CA THR A 129 -23.89 -10.28 -6.60
C THR A 129 -22.40 -10.00 -6.56
N ASN A 130 -21.66 -10.77 -5.75
CA ASN A 130 -20.21 -10.64 -5.63
C ASN A 130 -19.51 -11.02 -6.93
N ILE A 131 -19.96 -12.05 -7.64
CA ILE A 131 -19.42 -12.40 -8.97
C ILE A 131 -19.61 -11.24 -9.95
N LYS A 132 -20.80 -10.62 -9.99
CA LYS A 132 -21.04 -9.45 -10.84
C LYS A 132 -20.12 -8.29 -10.48
N PHE A 133 -19.94 -8.02 -9.18
CA PHE A 133 -19.03 -6.99 -8.70
C PHE A 133 -17.59 -7.25 -9.13
N ILE A 134 -17.08 -8.48 -8.90
CA ILE A 134 -15.73 -8.87 -9.28
C ILE A 134 -15.55 -8.75 -10.80
N ASN A 135 -16.51 -9.24 -11.60
CA ASN A 135 -16.42 -9.15 -13.05
C ASN A 135 -16.42 -7.70 -13.57
N TYR A 136 -17.08 -6.79 -12.87
CA TYR A 136 -17.17 -5.38 -13.28
C TYR A 136 -16.01 -4.53 -12.77
N LYS A 137 -15.66 -4.63 -11.50
CA LYS A 137 -14.64 -3.79 -10.85
C LYS A 137 -13.24 -4.40 -10.86
N LEU A 138 -13.14 -5.72 -10.96
CA LEU A 138 -11.90 -6.48 -10.80
C LEU A 138 -11.74 -7.49 -11.96
N PRO A 139 -11.72 -7.02 -13.22
CA PRO A 139 -11.86 -7.87 -14.41
C PRO A 139 -10.73 -8.90 -14.56
N ASN A 140 -9.55 -8.64 -13.99
CA ASN A 140 -8.44 -9.60 -14.00
C ASN A 140 -8.78 -10.92 -13.30
N TYR A 141 -9.70 -10.90 -12.33
CA TYR A 141 -10.17 -12.09 -11.61
C TYR A 141 -11.34 -12.79 -12.28
N SER A 142 -11.99 -12.14 -13.25
CA SER A 142 -13.23 -12.61 -13.88
C SER A 142 -13.06 -13.91 -14.68
N GLN A 143 -11.87 -14.15 -15.24
CA GLN A 143 -11.59 -15.36 -16.02
C GLN A 143 -11.64 -16.62 -15.15
N ASN A 144 -11.25 -16.51 -13.88
CA ASN A 144 -11.18 -17.62 -12.92
C ASN A 144 -12.52 -17.94 -12.23
N ILE A 145 -13.58 -17.15 -12.48
CA ILE A 145 -14.87 -17.24 -11.76
C ILE A 145 -16.01 -17.77 -12.66
N LYS A 146 -15.75 -18.00 -13.96
CA LYS A 146 -16.78 -18.46 -14.93
C LYS A 146 -17.42 -19.80 -14.55
N THR A 147 -16.67 -20.66 -13.87
CA THR A 147 -17.14 -21.89 -13.24
C THR A 147 -16.86 -21.84 -11.74
N LEU A 148 -17.56 -22.65 -10.96
CA LEU A 148 -17.26 -22.71 -9.54
C LEU A 148 -15.83 -23.27 -9.35
N PRO A 149 -14.94 -22.55 -8.64
CA PRO A 149 -13.57 -22.99 -8.48
C PRO A 149 -13.47 -24.26 -7.63
N ASN A 150 -12.47 -25.10 -7.95
CA ASN A 150 -12.02 -26.13 -7.02
C ASN A 150 -11.37 -25.51 -5.77
N GLY A 151 -11.07 -26.29 -4.75
CA GLY A 151 -10.56 -25.77 -3.48
C GLY A 151 -9.28 -24.95 -3.63
N LYS A 152 -8.39 -25.37 -4.55
CA LYS A 152 -7.13 -24.67 -4.85
C LYS A 152 -7.39 -23.32 -5.51
N GLU A 153 -8.21 -23.30 -6.56
CA GLU A 153 -8.61 -22.09 -7.27
C GLU A 153 -9.34 -21.11 -6.35
N TYR A 154 -10.21 -21.61 -5.47
CA TYR A 154 -10.98 -20.81 -4.53
C TYR A 154 -10.09 -20.10 -3.52
N LEU A 155 -9.16 -20.83 -2.90
CA LEU A 155 -8.23 -20.24 -1.95
C LEU A 155 -7.28 -19.26 -2.64
N ASN A 156 -6.76 -19.58 -3.84
CA ASN A 156 -5.94 -18.63 -4.60
C ASN A 156 -6.70 -17.32 -4.90
N LEU A 157 -7.99 -17.42 -5.24
CA LEU A 157 -8.82 -16.23 -5.43
C LEU A 157 -8.98 -15.44 -4.13
N CYS A 158 -9.15 -16.12 -2.99
CA CYS A 158 -9.22 -15.47 -1.67
C CYS A 158 -7.92 -14.75 -1.35
N ASP A 159 -6.77 -15.42 -1.51
CA ASP A 159 -5.44 -14.88 -1.24
C ASP A 159 -5.21 -13.59 -2.05
N ASN A 160 -5.41 -13.65 -3.37
CA ASN A 160 -5.16 -12.51 -4.25
C ASN A 160 -6.10 -11.33 -3.96
N LEU A 161 -7.40 -11.58 -3.76
CA LEU A 161 -8.36 -10.51 -3.49
C LEU A 161 -8.16 -9.88 -2.11
N LEU A 162 -7.81 -10.67 -1.09
CA LEU A 162 -7.50 -10.14 0.24
C LEU A 162 -6.22 -9.31 0.21
N GLU A 163 -5.24 -9.71 -0.59
CA GLU A 163 -4.03 -8.92 -0.80
C GLU A 163 -4.31 -7.60 -1.51
N ASP A 164 -5.12 -7.60 -2.57
CA ASP A 164 -5.56 -6.36 -3.22
C ASP A 164 -6.29 -5.43 -2.25
N ILE A 165 -7.15 -5.97 -1.37
CA ILE A 165 -7.81 -5.20 -0.31
C ILE A 165 -6.79 -4.61 0.68
N LYS A 166 -5.73 -5.33 1.04
CA LYS A 166 -4.65 -4.80 1.89
C LYS A 166 -3.88 -3.67 1.20
N LYS A 167 -3.56 -3.84 -0.09
CA LYS A 167 -2.87 -2.82 -0.91
C LYS A 167 -3.70 -1.53 -1.02
N ILE A 168 -5.02 -1.66 -1.20
CA ILE A 168 -5.96 -0.52 -1.16
C ILE A 168 -5.84 0.24 0.17
N LYS A 169 -5.76 -0.48 1.31
CA LYS A 169 -5.64 0.16 2.63
C LYS A 169 -4.34 0.93 2.82
N GLU A 170 -3.21 0.46 2.31
CA GLU A 170 -1.93 1.16 2.43
C GLU A 170 -1.87 2.39 1.53
N TYR A 171 -2.35 2.28 0.29
CA TYR A 171 -2.55 3.42 -0.59
C TYR A 171 -3.49 4.46 0.03
N ASP A 172 -4.66 4.03 0.52
CA ASP A 172 -5.63 4.92 1.16
C ASP A 172 -5.05 5.58 2.42
N LYS A 173 -4.23 4.86 3.19
CA LYS A 173 -3.51 5.44 4.33
C LYS A 173 -2.58 6.57 3.89
N LEU A 174 -1.74 6.35 2.89
CA LEU A 174 -0.81 7.38 2.39
C LEU A 174 -1.56 8.56 1.75
N LYS A 175 -2.61 8.26 0.97
CA LYS A 175 -3.51 9.25 0.36
C LYS A 175 -4.20 10.11 1.43
N ASN A 176 -4.79 9.50 2.44
CA ASN A 176 -5.45 10.24 3.51
C ASN A 176 -4.43 11.05 4.33
N LEU A 177 -3.24 10.50 4.57
CA LEU A 177 -2.16 11.21 5.26
C LEU A 177 -1.79 12.52 4.58
N ILE A 178 -1.60 12.51 3.25
CA ILE A 178 -1.28 13.74 2.51
C ILE A 178 -2.48 14.69 2.40
N LEU A 179 -3.69 14.17 2.27
CA LEU A 179 -4.90 14.99 2.20
C LEU A 179 -5.15 15.74 3.52
N ASP A 180 -4.91 15.10 4.66
CA ASP A 180 -5.12 15.67 6.00
C ASP A 180 -3.96 16.58 6.42
N LYS A 181 -2.72 16.15 6.20
CA LYS A 181 -1.52 16.88 6.67
C LYS A 181 -1.02 17.93 5.69
N LYS A 182 -1.47 17.89 4.43
CA LYS A 182 -1.01 18.75 3.31
C LYS A 182 0.47 18.61 2.95
N ASN A 183 1.33 18.22 3.88
CA ASN A 183 2.73 17.92 3.62
C ASN A 183 3.13 16.57 4.19
N ILE A 184 3.86 15.81 3.38
CA ILE A 184 4.48 14.55 3.78
C ILE A 184 5.94 14.50 3.35
N ILE A 185 6.74 13.70 4.04
CA ILE A 185 8.07 13.29 3.62
C ILE A 185 8.04 11.79 3.37
N LEU A 186 8.31 11.39 2.13
CA LEU A 186 8.64 10.02 1.80
C LEU A 186 10.13 9.82 2.09
N GLN A 187 10.44 9.02 3.10
CA GLN A 187 11.81 8.73 3.50
C GLN A 187 12.11 7.25 3.37
N GLY A 188 13.38 6.92 3.17
CA GLY A 188 13.84 5.54 3.06
C GLY A 188 15.17 5.47 2.35
N SER A 189 15.67 4.26 2.16
CA SER A 189 16.95 4.05 1.50
C SER A 189 16.93 4.42 0.02
N ALA A 190 18.11 4.55 -0.57
CA ALA A 190 18.24 4.83 -2.00
C ALA A 190 17.63 3.67 -2.82
N GLY A 191 16.95 4.01 -3.92
CA GLY A 191 16.41 3.01 -4.83
C GLY A 191 15.11 2.30 -4.37
N VAL A 192 14.40 2.82 -3.37
CA VAL A 192 13.06 2.29 -2.98
C VAL A 192 11.90 2.90 -3.79
N GLY A 193 12.20 3.72 -4.81
CA GLY A 193 11.17 4.26 -5.71
C GLY A 193 10.42 5.49 -5.19
N LYS A 194 10.98 6.26 -4.23
CA LYS A 194 10.33 7.46 -3.64
C LYS A 194 9.82 8.46 -4.69
N SER A 195 10.69 8.84 -5.64
CA SER A 195 10.34 9.82 -6.68
C SER A 195 9.26 9.30 -7.63
N TYR A 196 9.26 8.00 -7.92
CA TYR A 196 8.22 7.33 -8.71
C TYR A 196 6.88 7.33 -7.95
N ALA A 197 6.89 6.89 -6.69
CA ALA A 197 5.71 6.82 -5.83
C ALA A 197 5.07 8.20 -5.61
N ALA A 198 5.88 9.24 -5.38
CA ALA A 198 5.39 10.60 -5.18
C ALA A 198 4.59 11.14 -6.38
N LYS A 199 5.13 10.97 -7.60
CA LYS A 199 4.43 11.39 -8.83
C LYS A 199 3.14 10.60 -9.02
N ARG A 200 3.20 9.28 -8.88
CA ARG A 200 2.03 8.41 -9.04
C ARG A 200 0.93 8.73 -8.02
N LEU A 201 1.30 9.00 -6.77
CA LEU A 201 0.36 9.42 -5.72
C LEU A 201 -0.31 10.76 -6.07
N ALA A 202 0.47 11.73 -6.56
CA ALA A 202 -0.09 13.02 -6.97
C ALA A 202 -1.07 12.86 -8.13
N TYR A 203 -0.68 12.15 -9.20
CA TYR A 203 -1.54 11.89 -10.35
C TYR A 203 -2.80 11.08 -9.98
N SER A 204 -2.68 10.10 -9.07
CA SER A 204 -3.84 9.30 -8.65
C SER A 204 -4.84 10.08 -7.80
N ILE A 205 -4.38 11.08 -7.05
CA ILE A 205 -5.26 12.01 -6.31
C ILE A 205 -5.91 13.03 -7.26
N ILE A 206 -5.17 13.47 -8.27
CA ILE A 206 -5.65 14.37 -9.33
C ILE A 206 -6.69 13.67 -10.23
N GLY A 207 -6.49 12.38 -10.52
CA GLY A 207 -7.31 11.57 -11.43
C GLY A 207 -6.74 11.48 -12.85
N GLU A 208 -5.64 12.17 -13.15
CA GLU A 208 -4.96 12.17 -14.45
C GLU A 208 -3.48 12.55 -14.31
N GLU A 209 -2.68 12.26 -15.35
CA GLU A 209 -1.29 12.70 -15.43
C GLU A 209 -1.23 14.16 -15.88
N ASP A 210 -1.00 15.07 -14.92
CA ASP A 210 -0.97 16.52 -15.16
C ASP A 210 0.34 17.14 -14.63
N ASN A 211 1.25 17.44 -15.54
CA ASN A 211 2.54 18.08 -15.22
C ASN A 211 2.43 19.58 -14.90
N GLU A 212 1.30 20.21 -15.22
CA GLU A 212 1.02 21.59 -14.86
C GLU A 212 0.56 21.68 -13.39
N ARG A 213 -0.14 20.66 -12.89
CA ARG A 213 -0.55 20.54 -11.47
C ARG A 213 0.46 19.84 -10.57
N VAL A 214 1.45 19.14 -11.12
CA VAL A 214 2.54 18.49 -10.37
C VAL A 214 3.89 19.10 -10.74
N LYS A 215 4.47 19.88 -9.82
CA LYS A 215 5.79 20.48 -9.99
C LYS A 215 6.84 19.70 -9.17
N MET A 216 7.90 19.23 -9.81
CA MET A 216 9.04 18.63 -9.13
C MET A 216 10.26 19.56 -9.18
N ILE A 217 10.93 19.70 -8.04
CA ILE A 217 12.21 20.40 -7.88
C ILE A 217 13.15 19.55 -7.04
N GLN A 218 14.43 19.91 -6.99
CA GLN A 218 15.43 19.25 -6.15
C GLN A 218 16.17 20.31 -5.32
N PHE A 219 16.35 20.04 -4.03
CA PHE A 219 17.15 20.88 -3.15
C PHE A 219 18.63 20.47 -3.18
N HIS A 220 19.48 21.45 -2.92
CA HIS A 220 20.92 21.30 -2.77
C HIS A 220 21.42 22.27 -1.69
N GLN A 221 22.66 22.10 -1.21
CA GLN A 221 23.19 22.89 -0.09
C GLN A 221 23.17 24.40 -0.33
N SER A 222 23.39 24.84 -1.57
CA SER A 222 23.35 26.26 -1.95
C SER A 222 21.96 26.79 -2.30
N TYR A 223 20.90 25.99 -2.13
CA TYR A 223 19.54 26.41 -2.49
C TYR A 223 19.07 27.43 -1.46
N SER A 224 18.56 28.57 -1.93
CA SER A 224 18.35 29.75 -1.12
C SER A 224 16.90 30.23 -1.14
N TYR A 225 16.55 31.12 -0.21
CA TYR A 225 15.25 31.79 -0.20
C TYR A 225 15.02 32.55 -1.51
N GLU A 226 16.06 33.19 -2.04
CA GLU A 226 16.02 34.02 -3.24
C GLU A 226 15.73 33.21 -4.53
N ASP A 227 16.03 31.90 -4.52
CA ASP A 227 15.70 30.96 -5.59
C ASP A 227 14.29 30.39 -5.46
N PHE A 228 13.83 30.23 -4.22
CA PHE A 228 12.58 29.54 -3.91
C PHE A 228 11.38 30.48 -3.89
N ILE A 229 11.53 31.62 -3.20
CA ILE A 229 10.47 32.60 -2.94
C ILE A 229 10.66 33.81 -3.84
N ILE A 230 11.59 34.71 -3.49
CA ILE A 230 11.82 35.94 -4.22
C ILE A 230 13.18 36.53 -3.85
N GLY A 231 13.88 37.15 -4.81
CA GLY A 231 15.13 37.84 -4.50
C GLY A 231 15.68 38.67 -5.66
N TYR A 232 16.60 39.57 -5.35
CA TYR A 232 17.25 40.42 -6.34
C TYR A 232 18.26 39.62 -7.18
N ARG A 233 18.20 39.82 -8.50
CA ARG A 233 19.15 39.26 -9.47
C ARG A 233 19.67 40.37 -10.37
N PRO A 234 20.93 40.32 -10.83
CA PRO A 234 21.45 41.31 -11.77
C PRO A 234 20.59 41.33 -13.04
N ALA A 235 20.20 42.53 -13.47
CA ALA A 235 19.53 42.75 -14.75
C ALA A 235 20.58 42.75 -15.89
N LYS A 236 20.13 42.52 -17.12
CA LYS A 236 21.02 42.63 -18.28
C LYS A 236 21.28 44.13 -18.56
N GLY A 237 22.54 44.53 -18.76
CA GLY A 237 22.90 45.91 -19.10
C GLY A 237 23.12 46.80 -17.88
N LYS A 238 22.79 48.10 -18.01
CA LYS A 238 23.02 49.12 -16.96
C LYS A 238 21.89 49.21 -15.91
N GLU A 239 20.89 48.33 -15.97
CA GLU A 239 19.67 48.38 -15.15
C GLU A 239 19.84 47.85 -13.71
N GLY A 240 21.07 47.66 -13.22
CA GLY A 240 21.33 47.26 -11.84
C GLY A 240 20.73 45.90 -11.48
N PHE A 241 19.85 45.87 -10.47
CA PHE A 241 19.21 44.65 -9.95
C PHE A 241 17.70 44.65 -10.20
N LYS A 242 17.15 43.47 -10.52
CA LYS A 242 15.71 43.24 -10.65
C LYS A 242 15.24 42.15 -9.70
N LEU A 243 14.05 42.33 -9.16
CA LEU A 243 13.42 41.33 -8.32
C LEU A 243 12.94 40.16 -9.18
N LYS A 244 13.34 38.94 -8.83
CA LYS A 244 12.96 37.70 -9.54
C LYS A 244 12.18 36.79 -8.61
N LYS A 245 11.01 36.38 -9.08
CA LYS A 245 10.12 35.41 -8.41
C LYS A 245 10.68 33.99 -8.55
N GLY A 246 10.79 33.29 -7.43
CA GLY A 246 11.26 31.92 -7.31
C GLY A 246 10.20 30.89 -7.69
N VAL A 247 10.57 29.61 -7.60
CA VAL A 247 9.70 28.50 -8.04
C VAL A 247 8.46 28.31 -7.18
N PHE A 248 8.59 28.41 -5.85
CA PHE A 248 7.47 28.25 -4.92
C PHE A 248 6.48 29.39 -5.04
N TYR A 249 7.00 30.63 -5.09
CA TYR A 249 6.18 31.81 -5.26
C TYR A 249 5.32 31.70 -6.53
N LYS A 250 5.95 31.36 -7.67
CA LYS A 250 5.24 31.24 -8.95
C LYS A 250 4.19 30.14 -8.91
N PHE A 251 4.51 29.02 -8.27
CA PHE A 251 3.59 27.90 -8.17
C PHE A 251 2.38 28.23 -7.28
N CYS A 252 2.59 28.89 -6.13
CA CYS A 252 1.50 29.38 -5.29
C CYS A 252 0.61 30.38 -6.03
N LYS A 253 1.20 31.37 -6.72
CA LYS A 253 0.41 32.32 -7.52
C LYS A 253 -0.36 31.66 -8.67
N LYS A 254 0.20 30.61 -9.28
CA LYS A 254 -0.52 29.81 -10.28
C LYS A 254 -1.76 29.13 -9.69
N VAL A 255 -1.60 28.50 -8.53
CA VAL A 255 -2.69 27.82 -7.82
C VAL A 255 -3.76 28.83 -7.35
N GLU A 256 -3.33 30.00 -6.90
CA GLU A 256 -4.20 31.11 -6.50
C GLU A 256 -5.05 31.63 -7.67
N MET A 257 -4.47 31.70 -8.87
CA MET A 257 -5.15 32.14 -10.10
C MET A 257 -6.10 31.10 -10.70
N ASP A 258 -6.06 29.84 -10.26
CA ASP A 258 -6.99 28.81 -10.73
C ASP A 258 -8.40 29.10 -10.20
N GLU A 259 -9.36 29.24 -11.11
CA GLU A 259 -10.77 29.49 -10.78
C GLU A 259 -11.40 28.27 -10.09
N ASN A 260 -10.95 27.05 -10.41
CA ASN A 260 -11.45 25.84 -9.78
C ASN A 260 -10.66 25.50 -8.51
N LYS A 261 -11.19 25.92 -7.36
CA LYS A 261 -10.57 25.66 -6.04
C LYS A 261 -10.58 24.18 -5.61
N GLU A 262 -11.32 23.30 -6.30
CA GLU A 262 -11.28 21.86 -6.03
C GLU A 262 -10.04 21.18 -6.62
N ASN A 263 -9.39 21.82 -7.61
CA ASN A 263 -8.16 21.32 -8.22
C ASN A 263 -7.05 21.24 -7.18
N LYS A 264 -6.38 20.08 -7.12
CA LYS A 264 -5.27 19.84 -6.20
C LYS A 264 -3.94 19.99 -6.94
N TYR A 265 -2.98 20.62 -6.29
CA TYR A 265 -1.65 20.88 -6.84
C TYR A 265 -0.58 20.28 -5.95
N PHE A 266 0.47 19.72 -6.53
CA PHE A 266 1.53 19.05 -5.78
C PHE A 266 2.89 19.64 -6.11
N LEU A 267 3.63 20.02 -5.06
CA LEU A 267 5.04 20.36 -5.14
C LEU A 267 5.86 19.20 -4.56
N ILE A 268 6.61 18.51 -5.42
CA ILE A 268 7.53 17.46 -5.03
C ILE A 268 8.92 18.10 -4.87
N ILE A 269 9.51 17.97 -3.68
CA ILE A 269 10.84 18.46 -3.36
C ILE A 269 11.75 17.27 -3.13
N ASP A 270 12.57 16.96 -4.13
CA ASP A 270 13.57 15.92 -4.03
C ASP A 270 14.78 16.38 -3.19
N GLU A 271 15.43 15.44 -2.52
CA GLU A 271 16.56 15.69 -1.62
C GLU A 271 16.27 16.80 -0.59
N ILE A 272 15.07 16.79 0.00
CA ILE A 272 14.59 17.88 0.84
C ILE A 272 15.54 18.18 2.01
N ASN A 273 16.19 17.15 2.56
CA ASN A 273 17.16 17.24 3.64
C ASN A 273 18.49 17.91 3.25
N ARG A 274 18.81 18.05 1.95
CA ARG A 274 20.05 18.71 1.48
C ARG A 274 19.98 20.23 1.50
N GLY A 275 18.79 20.80 1.68
CA GLY A 275 18.58 22.23 1.86
C GLY A 275 18.35 22.59 3.33
N ASN A 276 18.74 23.82 3.73
CA ASN A 276 18.27 24.36 5.01
C ASN A 276 16.83 24.85 4.86
N ILE A 277 15.87 23.97 5.13
CA ILE A 277 14.44 24.20 4.84
C ILE A 277 13.91 25.44 5.56
N SER A 278 14.30 25.65 6.82
CA SER A 278 13.92 26.84 7.59
C SER A 278 14.40 28.13 6.91
N LYS A 279 15.65 28.14 6.40
CA LYS A 279 16.19 29.30 5.67
C LYS A 279 15.57 29.47 4.29
N ILE A 280 15.30 28.37 3.58
CA ILE A 280 14.73 28.39 2.22
C ILE A 280 13.29 28.90 2.24
N PHE A 281 12.48 28.46 3.20
CA PHE A 281 11.09 28.93 3.33
C PHE A 281 10.99 30.30 4.02
N GLY A 282 11.97 30.67 4.86
CA GLY A 282 11.99 31.95 5.55
C GLY A 282 10.71 32.17 6.37
N GLU A 283 10.10 33.34 6.21
CA GLU A 283 8.85 33.74 6.84
C GLU A 283 7.67 32.82 6.48
N LEU A 284 7.72 32.15 5.33
CA LEU A 284 6.65 31.28 4.83
C LEU A 284 6.66 29.90 5.47
N PHE A 285 7.66 29.59 6.30
CA PHE A 285 7.76 28.28 6.95
C PHE A 285 6.59 28.01 7.89
N MET A 286 5.96 29.06 8.43
CA MET A 286 4.71 28.91 9.18
C MET A 286 3.53 28.52 8.27
N LEU A 287 3.46 29.10 7.07
CA LEU A 287 2.30 28.98 6.17
C LEU A 287 2.17 27.61 5.50
N ILE A 288 3.20 26.76 5.59
CA ILE A 288 3.08 25.38 5.12
C ILE A 288 2.30 24.50 6.11
N GLU A 289 2.06 24.93 7.35
CA GLU A 289 1.18 24.20 8.28
C GLU A 289 -0.22 24.03 7.68
N ASN A 290 -0.90 22.92 7.98
CA ASN A 290 -2.16 22.61 7.31
C ASN A 290 -3.29 23.58 7.69
N ASP A 291 -3.22 24.17 8.88
CA ASP A 291 -4.17 25.11 9.48
C ASP A 291 -3.78 26.59 9.29
N LYS A 292 -2.70 26.90 8.55
CA LYS A 292 -2.20 28.27 8.34
C LYS A 292 -2.06 28.65 6.87
N ARG A 293 -2.99 28.17 6.07
CA ARG A 293 -3.04 28.37 4.61
C ARG A 293 -4.25 29.18 4.23
N GLY A 294 -4.18 29.83 3.07
CA GLY A 294 -5.22 30.73 2.59
C GLY A 294 -4.94 32.20 2.92
N GLU A 295 -5.79 33.06 2.36
CA GLU A 295 -5.61 34.51 2.37
C GLU A 295 -5.62 35.12 3.78
N GLU A 296 -6.32 34.48 4.73
CA GLU A 296 -6.40 34.94 6.11
C GLU A 296 -5.04 34.93 6.85
N TYR A 297 -4.09 34.08 6.42
CA TYR A 297 -2.75 33.99 6.99
C TYR A 297 -1.70 34.72 6.14
N ALA A 298 -2.10 35.54 5.18
CA ALA A 298 -1.15 36.16 4.26
C ALA A 298 -0.16 37.07 4.99
N LEU A 299 1.12 36.91 4.66
CA LEU A 299 2.24 37.67 5.22
C LEU A 299 2.83 38.60 4.16
N GLU A 300 3.41 39.71 4.61
CA GLU A 300 4.22 40.58 3.75
C GLU A 300 5.60 39.97 3.52
N LEU A 301 6.06 39.99 2.27
CA LEU A 301 7.36 39.45 1.89
C LEU A 301 8.48 40.47 2.15
N VAL A 302 9.63 39.99 2.62
CA VAL A 302 10.77 40.85 3.00
C VAL A 302 11.28 41.76 1.88
N TYR A 303 11.25 41.30 0.63
CA TYR A 303 11.79 42.03 -0.51
C TYR A 303 10.75 42.90 -1.24
N LYS A 304 9.50 42.91 -0.80
CA LYS A 304 8.45 43.62 -1.50
C LYS A 304 7.39 44.18 -0.56
N ASP A 305 7.49 45.49 -0.34
CA ASP A 305 6.49 46.27 0.37
C ASP A 305 5.12 46.13 -0.32
N ASP A 306 4.06 46.07 0.49
CA ASP A 306 2.65 46.02 0.09
C ASP A 306 2.19 44.77 -0.71
N GLU A 307 3.02 43.72 -0.88
CA GLU A 307 2.55 42.44 -1.42
C GLU A 307 2.37 41.39 -0.33
N LYS A 308 1.10 41.06 -0.06
CA LYS A 308 0.73 39.90 0.76
C LYS A 308 0.86 38.60 -0.03
N PHE A 309 1.44 37.60 0.63
CA PHE A 309 1.63 36.26 0.10
C PHE A 309 1.11 35.22 1.08
N PHE A 310 0.40 34.21 0.56
CA PHE A 310 -0.03 33.06 1.34
C PHE A 310 0.20 31.76 0.57
N VAL A 311 0.20 30.64 1.29
CA VAL A 311 0.24 29.30 0.71
C VAL A 311 -1.21 28.83 0.47
N PRO A 312 -1.59 28.45 -0.77
CA PRO A 312 -2.94 27.99 -1.06
C PRO A 312 -3.30 26.67 -0.34
N GLU A 313 -4.56 26.53 0.08
CA GLU A 313 -5.07 25.37 0.82
C GLU A 313 -5.07 24.07 -0.01
N ASN A 314 -5.20 24.21 -1.33
CA ASN A 314 -5.22 23.12 -2.31
C ASN A 314 -3.83 22.79 -2.89
N LEU A 315 -2.77 23.39 -2.35
CA LEU A 315 -1.39 22.98 -2.60
C LEU A 315 -0.98 21.86 -1.63
N TYR A 316 -0.22 20.88 -2.08
CA TYR A 316 0.30 19.77 -1.27
C TYR A 316 1.80 19.67 -1.50
N ILE A 317 2.59 19.36 -0.46
CA ILE A 317 4.05 19.25 -0.56
C ILE A 317 4.48 17.82 -0.26
N ILE A 318 5.24 17.22 -1.16
CA ILE A 318 5.86 15.90 -0.96
C ILE A 318 7.37 16.08 -0.94
N GLY A 319 7.98 15.96 0.24
CA GLY A 319 9.43 15.89 0.37
C GLY A 319 9.93 14.47 0.13
N LEU A 320 11.06 14.32 -0.55
CA LEU A 320 11.76 13.05 -0.71
C LEU A 320 13.07 13.12 0.05
N MET A 321 13.34 12.11 0.88
CA MET A 321 14.51 12.08 1.75
C MET A 321 15.21 10.74 1.67
N ASN A 322 16.53 10.77 1.43
CA ASN A 322 17.40 9.62 1.64
C ASN A 322 17.82 9.58 3.11
N THR A 323 17.52 8.47 3.79
CA THR A 323 17.80 8.29 5.22
C THR A 323 19.25 7.95 5.51
N ALA A 324 20.01 7.49 4.51
CA ALA A 324 21.45 7.18 4.64
C ALA A 324 22.32 8.45 4.78
N ASP A 325 21.83 9.62 4.36
CA ASP A 325 22.57 10.90 4.40
C ASP A 325 22.71 11.41 5.86
N ARG A 326 23.68 10.84 6.59
CA ARG A 326 23.95 11.15 8.01
C ARG A 326 24.43 12.58 8.28
N SER A 327 25.03 13.25 7.29
CA SER A 327 25.56 14.63 7.42
C SER A 327 24.49 15.71 7.59
N LEU A 328 23.21 15.34 7.47
CA LEU A 328 22.04 16.23 7.50
C LEU A 328 20.96 15.73 8.49
N ALA A 329 21.30 14.76 9.35
CA ALA A 329 20.35 13.87 10.03
C ALA A 329 19.52 14.46 11.19
N MET A 330 19.62 15.75 11.49
CA MET A 330 18.68 16.40 12.41
C MET A 330 17.80 17.39 11.64
N LEU A 331 16.75 16.86 11.02
CA LEU A 331 15.59 17.68 10.67
C LEU A 331 15.04 18.28 11.96
N ASP A 332 15.02 19.62 12.02
CA ASP A 332 14.54 20.40 13.15
C ASP A 332 13.14 19.92 13.59
N TYR A 333 12.87 19.95 14.90
CA TYR A 333 11.56 19.66 15.48
C TYR A 333 10.46 20.50 14.82
N ALA A 334 10.79 21.74 14.45
CA ALA A 334 9.91 22.62 13.71
C ALA A 334 9.41 21.98 12.40
N LEU A 335 10.26 21.24 11.69
CA LEU A 335 9.89 20.56 10.47
C LEU A 335 9.05 19.31 10.73
N ARG A 336 9.40 18.54 11.77
CA ARG A 336 8.65 17.34 12.18
C ARG A 336 7.19 17.63 12.51
N ARG A 337 6.88 18.84 12.97
CA ARG A 337 5.51 19.29 13.21
C ARG A 337 4.72 19.56 11.92
N ARG A 338 5.41 19.94 10.83
CA ARG A 338 4.81 20.45 9.58
C ARG A 338 4.67 19.39 8.51
N PHE A 339 5.46 18.33 8.60
CA PHE A 339 5.43 17.19 7.69
C PHE A 339 5.08 15.91 8.46
N ALA A 340 4.21 15.09 7.89
CA ALA A 340 4.12 13.69 8.30
C ALA A 340 5.17 12.86 7.58
N PHE A 341 5.76 11.88 8.26
CA PHE A 341 6.82 11.04 7.73
C PHE A 341 6.26 9.68 7.35
N TYR A 342 6.63 9.20 6.16
CA TYR A 342 6.25 7.89 5.65
C TYR A 342 7.51 7.12 5.25
N ASP A 343 7.74 5.99 5.92
CA ASP A 343 8.88 5.12 5.67
C ASP A 343 8.59 4.19 4.49
N MET A 344 9.36 4.35 3.42
CA MET A 344 9.38 3.45 2.27
C MET A 344 10.51 2.44 2.42
N LYS A 345 10.15 1.16 2.46
CA LYS A 345 11.10 0.04 2.58
C LYS A 345 11.41 -0.58 1.22
N PRO A 346 12.55 -1.27 1.06
CA PRO A 346 12.79 -2.12 -0.11
C PRO A 346 11.66 -3.13 -0.28
N ALA A 347 11.13 -3.25 -1.50
CA ALA A 347 9.91 -3.98 -1.79
C ALA A 347 10.19 -5.35 -2.45
N PHE A 348 11.33 -5.97 -2.17
CA PHE A 348 11.67 -7.31 -2.69
C PHE A 348 10.61 -8.35 -2.32
N GLU A 349 10.05 -8.23 -1.12
CA GLU A 349 9.00 -9.13 -0.65
C GLU A 349 7.61 -8.84 -1.23
N SER A 350 7.42 -7.71 -1.92
CA SER A 350 6.12 -7.32 -2.47
C SER A 350 5.67 -8.30 -3.55
N GLU A 351 4.36 -8.56 -3.63
CA GLU A 351 3.82 -9.44 -4.66
C GLU A 351 4.16 -8.98 -6.08
N GLN A 352 4.08 -7.67 -6.35
CA GLN A 352 4.37 -7.14 -7.68
C GLN A 352 5.82 -7.41 -8.07
N PHE A 353 6.76 -7.26 -7.14
CA PHE A 353 8.16 -7.57 -7.38
C PHE A 353 8.37 -9.08 -7.54
N LYS A 354 7.74 -9.91 -6.71
CA LYS A 354 7.80 -11.37 -6.83
C LYS A 354 7.18 -11.91 -8.12
N GLU A 355 6.09 -11.31 -8.60
CA GLU A 355 5.46 -11.65 -9.88
C GLU A 355 6.35 -11.21 -11.04
N TYR A 356 6.89 -9.99 -10.98
CA TYR A 356 7.88 -9.49 -11.93
C TYR A 356 9.09 -10.44 -12.04
N GLN A 357 9.66 -10.82 -10.90
CA GLN A 357 10.75 -11.78 -10.80
C GLN A 357 10.40 -13.13 -11.43
N LYS A 358 9.23 -13.70 -11.09
CA LYS A 358 8.74 -14.97 -11.68
C LYS A 358 8.57 -14.89 -13.20
N ASN A 359 8.12 -13.74 -13.71
CA ASN A 359 7.89 -13.55 -15.15
C ASN A 359 9.19 -13.53 -15.95
N LEU A 360 10.31 -13.12 -15.34
CA LEU A 360 11.64 -13.18 -15.97
C LEU A 360 12.17 -14.61 -16.13
N LYS A 361 11.67 -15.57 -15.33
CA LYS A 361 12.03 -17.00 -15.38
C LYS A 361 13.53 -17.26 -15.41
N ASN A 362 14.29 -16.55 -14.57
CA ASN A 362 15.75 -16.63 -14.55
C ASN A 362 16.24 -16.96 -13.14
N SER A 363 16.78 -18.17 -12.96
CA SER A 363 17.26 -18.66 -11.67
C SER A 363 18.46 -17.87 -11.11
N LYS A 364 19.29 -17.28 -11.99
CA LYS A 364 20.44 -16.46 -11.57
C LYS A 364 19.97 -15.13 -10.99
N PHE A 365 18.96 -14.52 -11.62
CA PHE A 365 18.29 -13.35 -11.06
C PHE A 365 17.64 -13.68 -9.71
N ASP A 366 16.94 -14.82 -9.62
CA ASP A 366 16.33 -15.25 -8.36
C ASP A 366 17.34 -15.43 -7.22
N ASN A 367 18.49 -16.04 -7.53
CA ASN A 367 19.58 -16.22 -6.58
C ASN A 367 20.20 -14.87 -6.16
N LEU A 368 20.39 -13.95 -7.11
CA LEU A 368 20.90 -12.61 -6.82
C LEU A 368 19.96 -11.83 -5.90
N ILE A 369 18.65 -11.83 -6.18
CA ILE A 369 17.66 -11.17 -5.32
C ILE A 369 17.69 -11.74 -3.91
N LYS A 370 17.71 -13.07 -3.77
CA LYS A 370 17.82 -13.71 -2.45
C LYS A 370 19.09 -13.27 -1.71
N LYS A 371 20.22 -13.16 -2.43
CA LYS A 371 21.48 -12.70 -1.84
C LYS A 371 21.44 -11.23 -1.42
N VAL A 372 20.73 -10.39 -2.17
CA VAL A 372 20.50 -8.99 -1.81
C VAL A 372 19.58 -8.87 -0.59
N GLU A 373 18.58 -9.73 -0.44
CA GLU A 373 17.74 -9.79 0.77
C GLU A 373 18.57 -10.19 2.00
N GLU A 374 19.41 -11.22 1.89
CA GLU A 374 20.35 -11.62 2.95
C GLU A 374 21.34 -10.49 3.31
N LEU A 375 21.87 -9.80 2.30
CA LEU A 375 22.74 -8.64 2.47
C LEU A 375 22.03 -7.48 3.18
N ASN A 376 20.75 -7.25 2.86
CA ASN A 376 19.95 -6.20 3.49
C ASN A 376 19.73 -6.43 4.98
N GLU A 377 19.57 -7.67 5.44
CA GLU A 377 19.50 -7.97 6.87
C GLU A 377 20.82 -7.62 7.58
N VAL A 378 21.97 -7.94 6.98
CA VAL A 378 23.27 -7.56 7.55
C VAL A 378 23.49 -6.04 7.55
N ILE A 379 23.14 -5.35 6.46
CA ILE A 379 23.19 -3.88 6.40
C ILE A 379 22.29 -3.26 7.46
N LYS A 380 21.09 -3.82 7.66
CA LYS A 380 20.13 -3.32 8.64
C LYS A 380 20.64 -3.46 10.07
N GLU A 381 21.29 -4.58 10.39
CA GLU A 381 21.90 -4.82 11.70
C GLU A 381 23.08 -3.87 11.96
N ASP A 382 23.95 -3.67 10.98
CA ASP A 382 25.17 -2.86 11.13
C ASP A 382 24.91 -1.34 11.07
N LEU A 383 24.12 -0.91 10.08
CA LEU A 383 24.03 0.50 9.65
C LEU A 383 22.64 1.08 9.83
N GLY A 384 21.61 0.22 9.92
CA GLY A 384 20.20 0.56 10.08
C GLY A 384 19.39 0.47 8.78
N GLU A 385 18.05 0.47 8.91
CA GLU A 385 17.10 0.32 7.78
C GLU A 385 17.31 1.35 6.66
N GLY A 386 17.85 2.53 7.01
CA GLY A 386 18.05 3.61 6.05
C GLY A 386 19.15 3.37 5.01
N PHE A 387 19.99 2.35 5.19
CA PHE A 387 21.11 1.99 4.31
C PHE A 387 20.80 0.80 3.39
N CYS A 388 19.69 0.09 3.59
CA CYS A 388 19.34 -1.08 2.79
C CYS A 388 19.31 -0.78 1.29
N ILE A 389 19.77 -1.72 0.47
CA ILE A 389 19.72 -1.64 -0.98
C ILE A 389 18.26 -1.68 -1.43
N GLY A 390 17.86 -0.71 -2.26
CA GLY A 390 16.52 -0.64 -2.83
C GLY A 390 16.28 -1.63 -3.98
N HIS A 391 15.02 -1.83 -4.34
CA HIS A 391 14.65 -2.77 -5.40
C HIS A 391 14.79 -2.16 -6.81
N SER A 392 14.94 -0.84 -6.95
CA SER A 392 14.99 -0.17 -8.25
C SER A 392 16.17 -0.58 -9.13
N TYR A 393 17.28 -0.99 -8.54
CA TYR A 393 18.46 -1.53 -9.24
C TYR A 393 18.08 -2.72 -10.13
N PHE A 394 17.03 -3.45 -9.75
CA PHE A 394 16.62 -4.69 -10.37
C PHE A 394 15.30 -4.56 -11.16
N CYS A 395 14.78 -3.34 -11.32
CA CYS A 395 13.57 -3.09 -12.09
C CYS A 395 13.87 -2.82 -13.58
N ASN A 396 12.83 -2.88 -14.41
CA ASN A 396 12.90 -2.57 -15.86
C ASN A 396 13.83 -3.47 -16.68
N LEU A 397 14.03 -4.72 -16.25
CA LEU A 397 14.54 -5.79 -17.09
C LEU A 397 13.37 -6.40 -17.87
N GLU A 398 13.45 -6.43 -19.20
CA GLU A 398 12.54 -7.20 -20.07
C GLU A 398 13.04 -8.64 -20.24
N THR A 399 14.36 -8.79 -20.35
CA THR A 399 15.10 -10.05 -20.36
C THR A 399 16.26 -9.95 -19.37
N VAL A 400 16.69 -11.10 -18.85
CA VAL A 400 17.83 -11.18 -17.95
C VAL A 400 19.06 -11.63 -18.73
N GLU A 401 19.97 -10.68 -18.94
CA GLU A 401 21.31 -10.93 -19.47
C GLU A 401 22.30 -10.95 -18.32
N ILE A 402 23.19 -11.95 -18.28
CA ILE A 402 24.17 -12.11 -17.19
C ILE A 402 25.08 -10.88 -17.12
N ASP A 403 25.49 -10.34 -18.27
CA ASP A 403 26.34 -9.15 -18.34
C ASP A 403 25.66 -7.96 -17.65
N LYS A 404 24.34 -7.79 -17.80
CA LYS A 404 23.59 -6.72 -17.13
C LYS A 404 23.56 -6.91 -15.61
N LEU A 405 23.42 -8.14 -15.13
CA LEU A 405 23.50 -8.42 -13.69
C LEU A 405 24.92 -8.17 -13.16
N SER A 406 25.95 -8.56 -13.92
CA SER A 406 27.34 -8.29 -13.59
C SER A 406 27.61 -6.79 -13.47
N LEU A 407 27.07 -5.98 -14.40
CA LEU A 407 27.20 -4.53 -14.36
C LEU A 407 26.58 -3.92 -13.10
N ILE A 408 25.39 -4.38 -12.69
CA ILE A 408 24.74 -3.92 -11.45
C ILE A 408 25.62 -4.25 -10.24
N ILE A 409 26.16 -5.45 -10.17
CA ILE A 409 27.01 -5.88 -9.06
C ILE A 409 28.30 -5.06 -9.02
N GLU A 410 29.03 -5.00 -10.14
CA GLU A 410 30.37 -4.39 -10.25
C GLU A 410 30.35 -2.87 -10.09
N PHE A 411 29.38 -2.19 -10.69
CA PHE A 411 29.39 -0.73 -10.80
C PHE A 411 28.38 -0.02 -9.90
N GLU A 412 27.42 -0.73 -9.30
CA GLU A 412 26.43 -0.11 -8.43
C GLU A 412 26.52 -0.66 -7.00
N LEU A 413 26.44 -1.99 -6.82
CA LEU A 413 26.41 -2.58 -5.48
C LEU A 413 27.79 -2.57 -4.80
N ILE A 414 28.84 -3.09 -5.45
CA ILE A 414 30.17 -3.19 -4.83
C ILE A 414 30.72 -1.81 -4.43
N PRO A 415 30.62 -0.75 -5.26
CA PRO A 415 31.04 0.59 -4.84
C PRO A 415 30.27 1.09 -3.62
N LEU A 416 28.95 0.85 -3.55
CA LEU A 416 28.13 1.20 -2.39
C LEU A 416 28.61 0.47 -1.13
N LEU A 417 28.91 -0.83 -1.22
CA LEU A 417 29.42 -1.62 -0.09
C LEU A 417 30.80 -1.13 0.37
N LYS A 418 31.67 -0.71 -0.56
CA LYS A 418 32.97 -0.09 -0.25
C LYS A 418 32.82 1.23 0.51
N GLU A 419 31.74 1.99 0.29
CA GLU A 419 31.43 3.18 1.08
C GLU A 419 30.84 2.84 2.45
N TYR A 420 29.96 1.84 2.50
CA TYR A 420 29.29 1.40 3.73
C TYR A 420 30.25 0.80 4.76
N TRP A 421 31.19 -0.02 4.29
CA TRP A 421 32.20 -0.72 5.10
C TRP A 421 33.61 -0.32 4.65
N PHE A 422 33.89 0.99 4.66
CA PHE A 422 35.17 1.54 4.20
C PHE A 422 36.39 1.02 4.99
N ASP A 423 36.17 0.65 6.25
CA ASP A 423 37.15 0.11 7.20
C ASP A 423 37.16 -1.44 7.25
N ASP A 424 36.11 -2.11 6.81
CA ASP A 424 35.98 -3.58 6.81
C ASP A 424 36.06 -4.17 5.38
N LYS A 425 37.29 -4.18 4.84
CA LYS A 425 37.58 -4.71 3.50
C LYS A 425 37.31 -6.21 3.37
N GLU A 426 37.43 -6.98 4.44
CA GLU A 426 37.16 -8.42 4.42
C GLU A 426 35.67 -8.69 4.23
N LYS A 427 34.81 -7.93 4.92
CA LYS A 427 33.36 -8.01 4.76
C LYS A 427 32.88 -7.57 3.39
N VAL A 428 33.47 -6.50 2.84
CA VAL A 428 33.20 -6.09 1.45
C VAL A 428 33.55 -7.22 0.49
N LYS A 429 34.76 -7.78 0.59
CA LYS A 429 35.22 -8.86 -0.29
C LYS A 429 34.34 -10.10 -0.19
N LYS A 430 33.93 -10.47 1.02
CA LYS A 430 32.99 -11.58 1.25
C LYS A 430 31.68 -11.37 0.48
N TRP A 431 31.07 -10.18 0.59
CA TRP A 431 29.81 -9.88 -0.08
C TRP A 431 29.96 -9.71 -1.59
N GLU A 432 31.08 -9.17 -2.05
CA GLU A 432 31.47 -9.17 -3.47
C GLU A 432 31.51 -10.59 -4.03
N ASP A 433 32.23 -11.52 -3.38
CA ASP A 433 32.28 -12.93 -3.78
C ASP A 433 30.88 -13.59 -3.75
N GLU A 434 30.07 -13.34 -2.71
CA GLU A 434 28.71 -13.89 -2.59
C GLU A 434 27.76 -13.40 -3.68
N LEU A 435 27.82 -12.10 -4.02
CA LEU A 435 27.00 -11.51 -5.08
C LEU A 435 27.43 -12.03 -6.46
N GLU A 436 28.72 -12.04 -6.77
CA GLU A 436 29.22 -12.57 -8.04
C GLU A 436 28.90 -14.05 -8.23
N ASN A 437 29.04 -14.86 -7.17
CA ASN A 437 28.75 -16.28 -7.24
C ASN A 437 27.25 -16.57 -7.44
N SER A 438 26.36 -15.63 -7.10
CA SER A 438 24.92 -15.80 -7.30
C SER A 438 24.50 -15.81 -8.78
N ILE A 439 25.33 -15.24 -9.67
CA ILE A 439 25.07 -15.14 -11.12
C ILE A 439 25.96 -16.07 -11.98
N LYS A 440 26.82 -16.87 -11.35
CA LYS A 440 27.61 -17.92 -12.03
C LYS A 440 26.72 -19.14 -12.25
#